data_AF-A0A0B2UYX3-F1
#
_entry.id   AF-A0A0B2UYX3-F1
#
_cell.length_a   1.000
_cell.length_b   1.000
_cell.length_c   1.000
_cell.angle_alpha   90.00
_cell.angle_beta   90.00
_cell.angle_gamma   90.00
#
_symmetry.space_group_name_H-M   'P 1'
#
loop_
_entity.id
_entity.type
_entity.pdbx_description
1 polymer ?
#
loop_
_entity_poly.entity_id
_entity_poly.type
_entity_poly.pdbx_seq_one_letter_code
_entity_poly.pdbx_strand_id
1 'polypeptide(L)'
;MVYDIDCMRDKRAHNEYHNRFATTSWFRVTFTQIDNWKKELCFAVVEGGYIFNIKASAKCALKKRLEKVSDRSRVSQDAENESCDQRAVEVHGNLMGVNRMWVHPCVRRKGIAFRLVERARAHFLGYGILPRERVAFSEPTIDGLAFASKYSKEVLVYGFDDVLRA
;
A
#
# COMPACT_ATOMS: atom_id res chain seq x y z
N MET A 1 -9.59 -14.11 -5.92
CA MET A 1 -9.55 -15.55 -5.60
C MET A 1 -10.52 -16.21 -6.55
N VAL A 2 -10.01 -17.00 -7.49
CA VAL A 2 -10.85 -17.84 -8.35
C VAL A 2 -11.17 -19.09 -7.54
N TYR A 3 -12.41 -19.55 -7.57
CA TYR A 3 -12.87 -20.70 -6.80
C TYR A 3 -14.02 -21.38 -7.55
N ASP A 4 -14.19 -22.68 -7.33
CA ASP A 4 -15.30 -23.43 -7.92
C ASP A 4 -16.61 -23.17 -7.15
N ILE A 5 -17.63 -22.67 -7.86
CA ILE A 5 -18.96 -22.36 -7.30
C ILE A 5 -19.82 -23.61 -7.12
N ASP A 6 -19.39 -24.80 -7.52
CA ASP A 6 -20.11 -26.04 -7.24
C ASP A 6 -19.42 -26.84 -6.13
N CYS A 7 -18.13 -26.55 -5.86
CA CYS A 7 -17.39 -27.12 -4.74
C CYS A 7 -17.69 -26.39 -3.41
N MET A 8 -18.33 -27.09 -2.47
CA MET A 8 -18.62 -26.56 -1.12
C MET A 8 -17.35 -26.21 -0.32
N ARG A 9 -16.24 -26.93 -0.53
CA ARG A 9 -14.96 -26.63 0.12
C ARG A 9 -14.39 -25.30 -0.37
N ASP A 10 -14.43 -25.06 -1.67
CA ASP A 10 -13.97 -23.84 -2.32
C ASP A 10 -14.81 -22.63 -1.91
N LYS A 11 -16.14 -22.77 -1.89
CA LYS A 11 -17.05 -21.73 -1.35
C LYS A 11 -16.68 -21.35 0.08
N ARG A 12 -16.43 -22.34 0.93
CA ARG A 12 -16.07 -22.11 2.33
C ARG A 12 -14.73 -21.38 2.44
N ALA A 13 -13.70 -21.86 1.74
CA ALA A 13 -12.39 -21.22 1.72
C ALA A 13 -12.44 -19.79 1.16
N HIS A 14 -13.24 -19.56 0.11
CA HIS A 14 -13.50 -18.24 -0.45
C HIS A 14 -14.14 -17.31 0.57
N ASN A 15 -15.22 -17.74 1.22
CA ASN A 15 -15.91 -16.95 2.24
C ASN A 15 -15.00 -16.67 3.45
N GLU A 16 -14.23 -17.65 3.90
CA GLU A 16 -13.25 -17.48 4.97
C GLU A 16 -12.18 -16.45 4.57
N TYR A 17 -11.66 -16.52 3.34
CA TYR A 17 -10.68 -15.55 2.84
C TYR A 17 -11.24 -14.12 2.77
N HIS A 18 -12.44 -13.94 2.22
CA HIS A 18 -13.06 -12.62 2.09
C HIS A 18 -13.46 -12.02 3.45
N ASN A 19 -13.93 -12.86 4.36
CA ASN A 19 -14.37 -12.41 5.69
C ASN A 19 -13.26 -12.39 6.73
N ARG A 20 -12.04 -12.89 6.42
CA ARG A 20 -10.94 -13.02 7.40
C ARG A 20 -10.70 -11.74 8.20
N PHE A 21 -10.79 -10.57 7.59
CA PHE A 21 -10.56 -9.31 8.28
C PHE A 21 -11.76 -8.84 9.09
N ALA A 22 -12.98 -9.12 8.63
CA ALA A 22 -14.21 -8.80 9.35
C ALA A 22 -14.42 -9.69 10.58
N THR A 23 -14.04 -10.97 10.49
CA THR A 23 -14.14 -11.95 11.58
C THR A 23 -12.98 -11.84 12.58
N THR A 24 -11.88 -11.20 12.20
CA THR A 24 -10.72 -11.01 13.05
C THR A 24 -10.92 -9.84 14.03
N SER A 25 -11.18 -10.15 15.30
CA SER A 25 -11.45 -9.16 16.36
C SER A 25 -10.35 -8.11 16.51
N TRP A 26 -9.07 -8.50 16.43
CA TRP A 26 -7.95 -7.57 16.56
C TRP A 26 -7.83 -6.56 15.40
N PHE A 27 -8.46 -6.84 14.25
CA PHE A 27 -8.48 -5.97 13.08
C PHE A 27 -9.59 -4.91 13.18
N ARG A 28 -10.61 -5.14 14.02
CA ARG A 28 -11.67 -4.17 14.27
C ARG A 28 -11.13 -2.96 15.03
N VAL A 29 -11.67 -1.80 14.71
CA VAL A 29 -11.28 -0.51 15.28
C VAL A 29 -12.50 0.11 15.94
N THR A 30 -12.40 0.48 17.21
CA THR A 30 -13.45 1.24 17.91
C THR A 30 -13.27 2.74 17.71
N PHE A 31 -14.34 3.52 17.90
CA PHE A 31 -14.26 4.99 17.85
C PHE A 31 -13.26 5.56 18.85
N THR A 32 -13.22 5.01 20.08
CA THR A 32 -12.24 5.39 21.10
C THR A 32 -10.80 5.17 20.63
N GLN A 33 -10.52 4.08 19.91
CA GLN A 33 -9.19 3.86 19.35
C GLN A 33 -8.83 4.89 18.28
N ILE A 34 -9.77 5.24 17.41
CA ILE A 34 -9.59 6.28 16.40
C ILE A 34 -9.28 7.61 17.08
N ASP A 35 -10.03 7.98 18.10
CA ASP A 35 -9.86 9.27 18.79
C ASP A 35 -8.53 9.33 19.54
N ASN A 36 -8.08 8.21 20.13
CA ASN A 36 -6.75 8.14 20.73
C ASN A 36 -5.66 8.28 19.66
N TRP A 37 -5.79 7.63 18.51
CA TRP A 37 -4.82 7.77 17.43
C TRP A 37 -4.77 9.18 16.85
N LYS A 38 -5.90 9.89 16.76
CA LYS A 38 -5.94 11.31 16.33
C LYS A 38 -5.20 12.24 17.28
N LYS A 39 -5.12 11.91 18.57
CA LYS A 39 -4.35 12.67 19.58
C LYS A 39 -2.85 12.42 19.44
N GLU A 40 -2.45 11.20 19.08
CA GLU A 40 -1.05 10.78 19.03
C GLU A 40 -0.37 10.96 17.66
N LEU A 41 -1.14 10.99 16.57
CA LEU A 41 -0.62 10.91 15.21
C LEU A 41 -1.10 12.07 14.34
N CYS A 42 -0.26 12.45 13.38
CA CYS A 42 -0.69 13.30 12.28
C CYS A 42 -1.68 12.52 11.40
N PHE A 43 -2.79 13.16 11.04
CA PHE A 43 -3.81 12.57 10.18
C PHE A 43 -4.42 13.60 9.23
N ALA A 44 -5.04 13.10 8.17
CA ALA A 44 -5.88 13.87 7.27
C ALA A 44 -7.30 13.29 7.26
N VAL A 45 -8.29 14.18 7.31
CA VAL A 45 -9.68 13.81 7.01
C VAL A 45 -9.82 13.72 5.50
N VAL A 46 -10.44 12.65 5.03
CA VAL A 46 -10.75 12.43 3.61
C VAL A 46 -12.17 11.94 3.47
N GLU A 47 -12.70 12.00 2.25
CA GLU A 47 -14.00 11.41 1.95
C GLU A 47 -14.02 9.92 2.36
N GLY A 48 -14.95 9.58 3.25
CA GLY A 48 -15.14 8.22 3.76
C GLY A 48 -14.16 7.78 4.85
N GLY A 49 -13.31 8.65 5.42
CA GLY A 49 -12.50 8.27 6.59
C GLY A 49 -11.30 9.16 6.90
N TYR A 50 -10.27 8.53 7.47
CA TYR A 50 -9.05 9.20 7.95
C TYR A 50 -7.81 8.51 7.36
N ILE A 51 -6.79 9.29 7.02
CA ILE A 51 -5.46 8.80 6.66
C ILE A 51 -4.51 9.17 7.79
N PHE A 52 -3.91 8.19 8.45
CA PHE A 52 -2.91 8.41 9.50
C PHE A 52 -1.50 8.31 8.92
N ASN A 53 -0.63 9.25 9.28
CA ASN A 53 0.79 9.18 9.00
C ASN A 53 1.52 8.66 10.25
N ILE A 54 2.19 7.51 10.10
CA ILE A 54 2.90 6.83 11.17
C ILE A 54 4.38 6.88 10.86
N LYS A 55 5.13 7.67 11.63
CA LYS A 55 6.60 7.70 11.52
C LYS A 55 7.20 6.39 12.03
N ALA A 56 8.34 5.99 11.47
CA ALA A 56 9.08 4.81 11.92
C ALA A 56 9.46 4.86 13.41
N SER A 57 9.65 6.06 13.97
CA SER A 57 9.93 6.27 15.40
C SER A 57 8.70 6.27 16.29
N ALA A 58 7.48 6.29 15.74
CA ALA A 58 6.26 6.34 16.53
C ALA A 58 6.13 5.11 17.42
N LYS A 59 5.63 5.30 18.64
CA LYS A 59 5.33 4.24 19.61
C LYS A 59 3.84 4.30 19.95
N CYS A 60 2.99 3.80 19.05
CA CYS A 60 1.54 3.84 19.21
C CYS A 60 0.88 2.48 18.91
N ALA A 61 -0.34 2.29 19.40
CA ALA A 61 -1.09 1.05 19.17
C ALA A 61 -1.39 0.79 17.69
N LEU A 62 -1.56 1.84 16.87
CA LEU A 62 -1.80 1.69 15.44
C LEU A 62 -0.57 1.14 14.70
N LYS A 63 0.65 1.57 15.07
CA LYS A 63 1.88 1.04 14.47
C LYS A 63 2.04 -0.45 14.73
N LYS A 64 1.81 -0.90 15.97
CA LYS A 64 1.84 -2.32 16.34
C LYS A 64 0.87 -3.16 15.50
N ARG A 65 -0.31 -2.59 15.18
CA ARG A 65 -1.28 -3.24 14.29
C ARG A 65 -0.80 -3.28 12.84
N LEU A 66 -0.19 -2.22 12.35
CA LEU A 66 0.37 -2.15 11.00
C LEU A 66 1.49 -3.19 10.81
N GLU A 67 2.41 -3.30 11.76
CA GLU A 67 3.49 -4.29 11.75
C GLU A 67 2.93 -5.73 11.63
N LYS A 68 1.92 -6.06 12.45
CA LYS A 68 1.23 -7.36 12.40
C LYS A 68 0.55 -7.65 11.04
N VAL A 69 0.08 -6.63 10.33
CA VAL A 69 -0.51 -6.77 8.98
C VAL A 69 0.60 -6.93 7.93
N SER A 70 1.69 -6.17 8.06
CA SER A 70 2.82 -6.18 7.14
C SER A 70 3.51 -7.55 7.09
N ASP A 71 3.75 -8.17 8.25
CA ASP A 71 4.42 -9.48 8.34
C ASP A 71 3.63 -10.59 7.64
N ARG A 72 2.29 -10.50 7.62
CA ARG A 72 1.42 -11.46 6.94
C ARG A 72 1.38 -11.32 5.42
N SER A 73 1.95 -10.24 4.88
CA SER A 73 2.02 -9.99 3.42
C SER A 73 3.29 -10.52 2.76
N ARG A 74 4.14 -11.26 3.49
CA ARG A 74 5.35 -11.93 2.96
C ARG A 74 5.06 -13.26 2.24
N VAL A 75 3.85 -13.44 1.70
CA VAL A 75 3.51 -14.64 0.89
C VAL A 75 4.06 -14.44 -0.51
N SER A 76 4.78 -15.46 -0.97
CA SER A 76 5.48 -15.59 -2.26
C SER A 76 4.74 -14.94 -3.40
N GLN A 77 5.35 -13.91 -4.00
CA GLN A 77 5.02 -13.51 -5.35
C GLN A 77 5.92 -14.34 -6.26
N ASP A 78 5.34 -15.35 -6.91
CA ASP A 78 6.01 -16.00 -8.02
C ASP A 78 6.09 -14.94 -9.14
N ALA A 79 7.31 -14.50 -9.41
CA ALA A 79 7.62 -13.49 -10.41
C ALA A 79 7.50 -14.14 -11.80
N GLU A 80 6.36 -13.96 -12.45
CA GLU A 80 6.31 -14.07 -13.91
C GLU A 80 7.01 -12.83 -14.47
N ASN A 81 8.29 -13.00 -14.81
CA ASN A 81 9.11 -12.03 -15.51
C ASN A 81 8.57 -11.82 -16.93
N GLU A 82 7.65 -10.88 -17.12
CA GLU A 82 7.54 -10.22 -18.43
C GLU A 82 8.68 -9.21 -18.54
N SER A 83 9.59 -9.49 -19.48
CA SER A 83 10.70 -8.60 -19.87
C SER A 83 10.11 -7.30 -20.44
N CYS A 84 9.98 -6.29 -19.58
CA CYS A 84 9.81 -4.91 -20.00
C CYS A 84 11.20 -4.33 -20.27
N ASP A 85 11.35 -3.61 -21.39
CA ASP A 85 12.59 -2.95 -21.79
C ASP A 85 13.04 -1.93 -20.73
N GLN A 86 13.84 -2.39 -19.77
CA GLN A 86 14.27 -1.62 -18.60
C GLN A 86 15.42 -0.71 -19.01
N ARG A 87 15.09 0.51 -19.43
CA ARG A 87 16.06 1.59 -19.54
C ARG A 87 16.41 2.07 -18.14
N ALA A 88 17.66 1.85 -17.72
CA ALA A 88 18.20 2.51 -16.54
C ALA A 88 18.23 4.02 -16.79
N VAL A 89 17.51 4.78 -15.98
CA VAL A 89 17.46 6.25 -16.05
C VAL A 89 18.06 6.83 -14.78
N GLU A 90 19.10 7.64 -14.93
CA GLU A 90 19.66 8.41 -13.83
C GLU A 90 18.72 9.57 -13.46
N VAL A 91 17.96 9.40 -12.39
CA VAL A 91 17.06 10.44 -11.87
C VAL A 91 17.75 11.22 -10.76
N HIS A 92 17.88 12.54 -10.94
CA HIS A 92 18.55 13.41 -9.99
C HIS A 92 17.56 14.06 -9.00
N GLY A 93 17.96 14.14 -7.73
CA GLY A 93 17.23 14.80 -6.65
C GLY A 93 16.37 13.86 -5.80
N ASN A 94 15.44 14.43 -5.03
CA ASN A 94 14.65 13.65 -4.08
C ASN A 94 13.64 12.72 -4.79
N LEU A 95 13.64 11.44 -4.40
CA LEU A 95 12.70 10.42 -4.86
C LEU A 95 11.90 9.87 -3.68
N MET A 96 10.66 9.47 -3.94
CA MET A 96 9.81 8.77 -2.97
C MET A 96 9.52 7.35 -3.45
N GLY A 97 10.02 6.36 -2.71
CA GLY A 97 9.72 4.95 -2.96
C GLY A 97 8.42 4.51 -2.26
N VAL A 98 7.50 3.94 -3.04
CA VAL A 98 6.33 3.22 -2.53
C VAL A 98 6.69 1.73 -2.46
N ASN A 99 7.09 1.29 -1.26
CA ASN A 99 7.51 -0.10 -1.03
C ASN A 99 6.33 -1.09 -1.00
N ARG A 100 5.19 -0.70 -0.43
CA ARG A 100 3.99 -1.53 -0.37
C ARG A 100 2.78 -0.65 -0.48
N MET A 101 1.83 -1.08 -1.30
CA MET A 101 0.54 -0.43 -1.41
C MET A 101 -0.54 -1.50 -1.50
N TRP A 102 -1.57 -1.33 -0.69
CA TRP A 102 -2.68 -2.26 -0.67
C TRP A 102 -3.97 -1.53 -0.34
N VAL A 103 -5.04 -1.91 -1.05
CA VAL A 103 -6.40 -1.48 -0.78
C VAL A 103 -7.27 -2.72 -0.74
N HIS A 104 -8.10 -2.81 0.30
CA HIS A 104 -9.02 -3.93 0.48
C HIS A 104 -9.90 -4.11 -0.77
N PRO A 105 -10.04 -5.33 -1.33
CA PRO A 105 -10.74 -5.58 -2.59
C PRO A 105 -12.12 -4.91 -2.70
N CYS A 106 -12.95 -5.00 -1.66
CA CYS A 106 -14.30 -4.45 -1.65
C CYS A 106 -14.39 -2.90 -1.71
N VAL A 107 -13.27 -2.20 -1.56
CA VAL A 107 -13.21 -0.72 -1.63
C VAL A 107 -12.17 -0.22 -2.63
N ARG A 108 -11.67 -1.11 -3.51
CA ARG A 108 -10.83 -0.70 -4.64
C ARG A 108 -11.60 0.19 -5.61
N ARG A 109 -10.87 0.91 -6.46
CA ARG A 109 -11.40 1.85 -7.48
C ARG A 109 -12.23 3.03 -6.94
N LYS A 110 -12.22 3.28 -5.62
CA LYS A 110 -12.85 4.44 -4.95
C LYS A 110 -11.87 5.59 -4.64
N GLY A 111 -10.73 5.65 -5.34
CA GLY A 111 -9.71 6.69 -5.16
C GLY A 111 -8.84 6.56 -3.91
N ILE A 112 -8.95 5.49 -3.11
CA ILE A 112 -8.19 5.33 -1.85
C ILE A 112 -6.68 5.29 -2.10
N ALA A 113 -6.21 4.44 -3.01
CA ALA A 113 -4.78 4.34 -3.34
C ALA A 113 -4.21 5.69 -3.81
N PHE A 114 -4.96 6.39 -4.67
CA PHE A 114 -4.60 7.72 -5.14
C PHE A 114 -4.45 8.70 -3.96
N ARG A 115 -5.45 8.78 -3.08
CA ARG A 115 -5.39 9.66 -1.89
C ARG A 115 -4.23 9.31 -0.95
N LEU A 116 -3.89 8.04 -0.79
CA LEU A 116 -2.73 7.63 0.01
C LEU A 116 -1.43 8.19 -0.55
N VAL A 117 -1.19 8.03 -1.86
CA VAL A 117 0.04 8.53 -2.49
C VAL A 117 0.07 10.06 -2.57
N GLU A 118 -1.08 10.71 -2.84
CA GLU A 118 -1.22 12.17 -2.80
C GLU A 118 -0.83 12.75 -1.44
N ARG A 119 -1.35 12.16 -0.36
CA ARG A 119 -1.00 12.60 0.99
C ARG A 119 0.45 12.29 1.33
N ALA A 120 0.95 11.12 0.95
CA ALA A 120 2.34 10.75 1.22
C ALA A 120 3.29 11.79 0.59
N ARG A 121 3.10 12.12 -0.69
CA ARG A 121 3.99 13.05 -1.40
C ARG A 121 3.92 14.50 -0.91
N ALA A 122 2.75 14.94 -0.42
CA ALA A 122 2.57 16.27 0.15
C ALA A 122 3.27 16.44 1.51
N HIS A 123 3.56 15.33 2.21
CA HIS A 123 4.23 15.36 3.51
C HIS A 123 5.68 14.86 3.47
N PHE A 124 6.09 14.16 2.40
CA PHE A 124 7.36 13.42 2.35
C PHE A 124 8.59 14.29 2.61
N LEU A 125 8.67 15.45 1.94
CA LEU A 125 9.82 16.35 2.03
C LEU A 125 9.74 17.32 3.22
N GLY A 126 8.57 17.42 3.87
CA GLY A 126 8.29 18.46 4.87
C GLY A 126 8.09 19.87 4.29
N TYR A 127 8.39 20.09 3.01
CA TYR A 127 8.12 21.31 2.27
C TYR A 127 7.69 20.98 0.83
N GLY A 128 6.80 21.80 0.27
CA GLY A 128 6.28 21.59 -1.08
C GLY A 128 5.57 20.25 -1.28
N ILE A 129 5.29 19.93 -2.54
CA ILE A 129 4.66 18.67 -2.95
C ILE A 129 5.63 18.01 -3.92
N LEU A 130 6.04 16.78 -3.63
CA LEU A 130 6.90 16.03 -4.54
C LEU A 130 6.16 15.79 -5.88
N PRO A 131 6.77 16.00 -7.06
CA PRO A 131 6.14 15.69 -8.34
C PRO A 131 5.78 14.20 -8.47
N ARG A 132 4.76 13.87 -9.28
CA ARG A 132 4.29 12.48 -9.46
C ARG A 132 5.33 11.62 -10.17
N GLU A 133 6.08 12.24 -11.06
CA GLU A 133 7.17 11.67 -11.85
C GLU A 133 8.37 11.28 -10.96
N ARG A 134 8.39 11.71 -9.69
CA ARG A 134 9.42 11.35 -8.70
C ARG A 134 8.95 10.31 -7.69
N VAL A 135 7.81 9.67 -7.95
CA VAL A 135 7.31 8.55 -7.17
C VAL A 135 7.68 7.25 -7.88
N ALA A 136 8.49 6.44 -7.20
CA ALA A 136 8.89 5.12 -7.68
C ALA A 136 8.14 4.01 -6.94
N PHE A 137 7.80 2.92 -7.62
CA PHE A 137 7.09 1.78 -7.05
C PHE A 137 8.02 0.56 -7.02
N SER A 138 8.08 -0.17 -5.91
CA SER A 138 8.86 -1.42 -5.86
C SER A 138 8.10 -2.55 -6.52
N GLU A 139 8.72 -3.21 -7.51
CA GLU A 139 8.24 -4.45 -8.15
C GLU A 139 6.69 -4.54 -8.23
N PRO A 140 6.05 -3.67 -9.03
CA PRO A 140 4.59 -3.54 -8.99
C PRO A 140 3.92 -4.82 -9.50
N THR A 141 2.89 -5.28 -8.78
CA THR A 141 1.97 -6.30 -9.31
C THR A 141 1.20 -5.78 -10.52
N ILE A 142 0.47 -6.64 -11.24
CA ILE A 142 -0.41 -6.23 -12.35
C ILE A 142 -1.36 -5.09 -11.92
N ASP A 143 -2.00 -5.23 -10.76
CA ASP A 143 -2.85 -4.18 -10.17
C ASP A 143 -2.06 -2.90 -9.85
N GLY A 144 -0.83 -3.06 -9.35
CA GLY A 144 0.08 -1.97 -9.01
C GLY A 144 0.53 -1.20 -10.25
N LEU A 145 0.89 -1.90 -11.33
CA LEU A 145 1.31 -1.34 -12.60
C LEU A 145 0.15 -0.60 -13.27
N ALA A 146 -1.06 -1.18 -13.27
CA ALA A 146 -2.27 -0.54 -13.75
C ALA A 146 -2.62 0.74 -12.98
N PHE A 147 -2.35 0.77 -11.67
CA PHE A 147 -2.46 1.99 -10.88
C PHE A 147 -1.37 3.00 -11.27
N ALA A 148 -0.10 2.59 -11.28
CA ALA A 148 1.04 3.47 -11.51
C ALA A 148 0.98 4.16 -12.87
N SER A 149 0.62 3.41 -13.92
CA SER A 149 0.47 3.90 -15.30
C SER A 149 -0.66 4.92 -15.44
N LYS A 150 -1.71 4.83 -14.62
CA LYS A 150 -2.78 5.84 -14.57
C LYS A 150 -2.37 7.06 -13.73
N TYR A 151 -1.50 6.84 -12.76
CA TYR A 151 -1.16 7.82 -11.74
C TYR A 151 -0.07 8.80 -12.21
N SER A 152 0.95 8.31 -12.91
CA SER A 152 2.04 9.09 -13.50
C SER A 152 2.15 8.80 -15.00
N LYS A 153 2.62 9.77 -15.79
CA LYS A 153 2.87 9.58 -17.23
C LYS A 153 3.99 8.57 -17.47
N GLU A 154 5.06 8.69 -16.70
CA GLU A 154 6.20 7.78 -16.71
C GLU A 154 6.24 7.07 -15.36
N VAL A 155 6.38 5.74 -15.41
CA VAL A 155 6.39 4.89 -14.22
C VAL A 155 7.83 4.58 -13.85
N LEU A 156 8.26 5.06 -12.68
CA LEU A 156 9.54 4.66 -12.10
C LEU A 156 9.35 3.38 -11.28
N VAL A 157 10.19 2.39 -11.53
CA VAL A 157 10.23 1.13 -10.80
C VAL A 157 11.61 0.97 -10.18
N TYR A 158 11.68 0.43 -8.96
CA TYR A 158 12.95 0.07 -8.32
C TYR A 158 12.89 -1.37 -7.80
N GLY A 159 14.02 -2.07 -7.89
CA GLY A 159 14.19 -3.44 -7.42
C GLY A 159 15.20 -3.52 -6.27
N PHE A 160 15.25 -4.68 -5.61
CA PHE A 160 16.22 -4.93 -4.53
C PHE A 160 17.64 -5.26 -5.05
N ASP A 161 17.80 -5.53 -6.35
CA ASP A 161 19.08 -5.93 -6.94
C ASP A 161 20.10 -4.79 -7.06
N ASP A 162 19.67 -3.53 -6.96
CA ASP A 162 20.56 -2.35 -7.04
C ASP A 162 21.41 -2.11 -5.78
N VAL A 163 21.16 -2.86 -4.69
CA VAL A 163 21.82 -2.66 -3.39
C VAL A 163 23.05 -3.57 -3.19
N LEU A 164 23.26 -4.59 -4.04
CA LEU A 164 24.37 -5.56 -3.91
C LEU A 164 25.61 -5.23 -4.77
N ARG A 165 25.68 -4.03 -5.37
CA ARG A 165 26.84 -3.60 -6.18
C ARG A 165 27.60 -2.39 -5.62
N ALA A 166 27.51 -2.13 -4.31
CA ALA A 166 28.35 -1.15 -3.63
C ALA A 166 29.40 -1.84 -2.74
#